data_AF-A0A2K0U5P9-F1
#
_entry.id   AF-A0A2K0U5P9-F1
#
_cell.length_a   1.000
_cell.length_b   1.000
_cell.length_c   1.000
_cell.angle_alpha   90.00
_cell.angle_beta   90.00
_cell.angle_gamma   90.00
#
_symmetry.space_group_name_H-M   'P 1'
#
loop_
_entity.id
_entity.type
_entity.pdbx_description
1 polymer ?
#
loop_
_entity_poly.entity_id
_entity_poly.type
_entity_poly.pdbx_seq_one_letter_code
_entity_poly.pdbx_strand_id
1 'polypeptide(L)'
;MEHSQLPIEAFPAWAVLNNVDFANAEIRNVEGKGLGLVAKHDITEAGHDAPSSQAIIRIPRDLVLSAETVDEYAKVDRNFKQLFEVAGHQVSI
;
A
#
# COMPACT_ATOMS: atom_id res chain seq x y z
N MET A 1 -18.27 -11.40 -11.55
CA MET A 1 -18.55 -11.03 -10.15
C MET A 1 -18.10 -9.59 -10.03
N GLU A 2 -19.03 -8.65 -9.89
CA GLU A 2 -18.63 -7.25 -9.68
C GLU A 2 -17.96 -7.15 -8.32
N HIS A 3 -16.66 -6.87 -8.31
CA HIS A 3 -16.02 -6.39 -7.09
C HIS A 3 -16.62 -5.02 -6.83
N SER A 4 -17.53 -4.93 -5.86
CA SER A 4 -18.03 -3.66 -5.37
C SER A 4 -16.83 -2.81 -4.95
N GLN A 5 -16.43 -1.87 -5.81
CA GLN A 5 -15.32 -0.99 -5.52
C GLN A 5 -15.73 -0.19 -4.29
N LEU A 6 -14.99 -0.38 -3.20
CA LEU A 6 -15.23 0.41 -2.01
C LEU A 6 -14.95 1.88 -2.34
N PRO A 7 -15.81 2.81 -1.88
CA PRO A 7 -15.54 4.23 -2.04
C PRO A 7 -14.22 4.57 -1.32
N ILE A 8 -13.48 5.56 -1.83
CA ILE A 8 -12.16 5.92 -1.30
C ILE A 8 -12.23 6.35 0.17
N GLU A 9 -13.38 6.86 0.60
CA GLU A 9 -13.71 7.21 1.98
C GLU A 9 -13.68 6.01 2.94
N ALA A 10 -13.80 4.78 2.42
CA ALA A 10 -13.66 3.55 3.21
C ALA A 10 -12.19 3.16 3.45
N PHE A 11 -11.24 3.78 2.77
CA PHE A 11 -9.81 3.45 2.86
C PHE A 11 -9.25 3.48 4.29
N PRO A 12 -9.56 4.47 5.16
CA PRO A 12 -9.08 4.46 6.53
C PRO A 12 -9.54 3.22 7.32
N ALA A 13 -10.80 2.84 7.18
CA ALA A 13 -11.35 1.65 7.84
C ALA A 13 -10.74 0.37 7.28
N TRP A 14 -10.60 0.28 5.95
CA TRP A 14 -9.93 -0.84 5.29
C TRP A 14 -8.48 -0.98 5.77
N ALA A 15 -7.72 0.10 5.87
CA ALA A 15 -6.32 0.07 6.26
C ALA A 15 -6.14 -0.46 7.70
N VAL A 16 -6.98 -0.02 8.64
CA VAL A 16 -6.99 -0.53 10.02
C VAL A 16 -7.34 -2.02 10.07
N LEU A 17 -8.36 -2.45 9.31
CA LEU A 17 -8.76 -3.86 9.22
C LEU A 17 -7.68 -4.77 8.62
N ASN A 18 -6.79 -4.21 7.78
CA ASN A 18 -5.68 -4.92 7.17
C ASN A 18 -4.35 -4.65 7.91
N ASN A 19 -4.38 -4.27 9.19
CA ASN A 19 -3.17 -4.11 10.02
C ASN A 19 -2.16 -3.07 9.52
N VAL A 20 -2.59 -2.05 8.79
CA VAL A 20 -1.76 -0.88 8.52
C VAL A 20 -1.69 -0.02 9.80
N ASP A 21 -0.48 0.20 10.31
CA ASP A 21 -0.23 1.00 11.50
C ASP A 21 0.19 2.42 11.10
N PHE A 22 -0.65 3.40 11.42
CA PHE A 22 -0.36 4.82 11.25
C PHE A 22 0.17 5.41 12.56
N ALA A 23 1.40 5.05 12.92
CA ALA A 23 2.00 5.38 14.20
C ALA A 23 2.08 6.90 14.45
N ASN A 24 2.58 7.69 13.49
CA ASN A 24 2.73 9.15 13.62
C ASN A 24 1.95 9.95 12.58
N ALA A 25 1.10 9.27 11.80
CA ALA A 25 0.27 9.88 10.78
C ALA A 25 -1.21 9.50 10.96
N GLU A 26 -2.07 10.21 10.26
CA GLU A 26 -3.48 9.87 10.10
C GLU A 26 -3.93 10.19 8.68
N ILE A 27 -4.95 9.47 8.21
CA ILE A 27 -5.57 9.74 6.92
C ILE A 27 -6.64 10.81 7.11
N ARG A 28 -6.55 11.90 6.34
CA ARG A 28 -7.54 12.99 6.31
C ARG A 28 -7.79 13.44 4.89
N ASN A 29 -8.97 14.02 4.66
CA ASN A 29 -9.20 14.77 3.43
C ASN A 29 -8.45 16.11 3.51
N VAL A 30 -7.56 16.35 2.54
CA VAL A 30 -6.76 17.56 2.41
C VAL A 30 -7.35 18.39 1.28
N GLU A 31 -7.69 19.64 1.57
CA GLU A 31 -8.32 20.55 0.63
C GLU A 31 -7.50 20.66 -0.69
N GLY A 32 -8.17 20.43 -1.81
CA GLY A 32 -7.56 20.43 -3.14
C GLY A 32 -6.66 19.22 -3.47
N LYS A 33 -6.48 18.26 -2.55
CA LYS A 33 -5.61 17.09 -2.74
C LYS A 33 -6.31 15.74 -2.50
N GLY A 34 -7.49 15.72 -1.89
CA GLY A 34 -8.22 14.49 -1.56
C GLY A 34 -7.67 13.82 -0.31
N LEU A 35 -7.82 12.50 -0.17
CA LEU A 35 -7.28 11.78 1.00
C LEU A 35 -5.74 11.81 1.00
N GLY A 36 -5.17 12.28 2.10
CA GLY A 36 -3.74 12.37 2.32
C GLY A 36 -3.35 11.96 3.74
N LEU A 37 -2.04 11.83 3.92
CA LEU A 37 -1.42 11.54 5.22
C LEU A 37 -1.02 12.85 5.89
N VAL A 38 -1.47 13.04 7.13
CA VAL A 38 -1.16 14.21 7.94
C VAL A 38 -0.44 13.75 9.20
N ALA A 39 0.61 14.44 9.62
CA ALA A 39 1.32 14.11 10.85
C ALA A 39 0.44 14.43 12.07
N LYS A 40 0.41 13.52 13.06
CA LYS A 40 -0.35 13.70 14.31
C LYS A 40 0.29 14.71 15.26
N HIS A 41 1.59 14.91 15.12
CA HIS A 41 2.44 15.82 15.89
C HIS A 41 3.64 16.20 15.03
N ASP A 42 4.42 17.17 15.48
CA ASP A 42 5.67 17.54 14.81
C ASP A 42 6.59 16.32 14.74
N ILE A 43 7.07 16.02 13.53
CA ILE A 43 8.03 14.94 13.27
C ILE A 43 9.40 15.61 13.21
N THR A 44 10.07 15.70 14.36
CA THR A 44 11.44 16.22 14.46
C THR A 44 12.42 15.21 13.89
N GLU A 45 13.45 15.69 13.19
CA GLU A 45 14.37 14.92 12.34
C GLU A 45 14.71 13.52 12.85
N ALA A 46 14.06 12.54 12.22
CA ALA A 46 14.59 11.21 12.02
C ALA A 46 15.64 11.28 10.90
N GLY A 47 16.83 11.83 11.20
CA GLY A 47 17.98 11.69 10.30
C GLY A 47 18.22 10.21 9.98
N HIS A 48 18.79 9.92 8.80
CA HIS A 48 19.07 8.55 8.33
C HIS A 48 19.83 7.67 9.34
N ASP A 49 20.51 8.27 10.32
CA ASP A 49 21.33 7.61 11.35
C ASP A 49 20.77 7.69 12.79
N ALA A 50 19.54 8.17 13.00
CA ALA A 50 18.96 8.17 14.35
C ALA A 50 18.45 6.75 14.71
N PRO A 51 19.01 6.10 15.75
CA PRO A 51 18.71 4.70 16.10
C PRO A 51 17.28 4.47 16.62
N SER A 52 16.46 5.53 16.70
CA SER A 52 15.11 5.53 17.26
C SER A 52 14.10 6.33 16.41
N SER A 53 14.36 6.50 15.11
CA SER A 53 13.41 7.16 14.21
C SER A 53 12.07 6.42 14.22
N GLN A 54 11.08 7.01 14.89
CA GLN A 54 9.77 6.41 15.07
C GLN A 54 9.08 6.31 13.71
N ALA A 55 8.71 5.10 13.29
CA ALA A 55 8.08 4.86 12.00
C ALA A 55 6.84 5.74 11.84
N ILE A 56 6.67 6.34 10.66
CA ILE A 56 5.49 7.16 10.34
C ILE A 56 4.29 6.25 10.07
N ILE A 57 4.52 5.21 9.27
CA ILE A 57 3.55 4.18 8.89
C ILE A 57 4.27 2.83 8.83
N ARG A 58 3.60 1.75 9.21
CA ARG A 58 4.02 0.37 8.92
C ARG A 58 2.97 -0.32 8.06
N ILE A 59 3.43 -0.91 6.96
CA ILE A 59 2.58 -1.61 5.99
C ILE A 59 2.97 -3.09 6.02
N PRO A 60 2.02 -4.01 6.28
CA PRO A 60 2.25 -5.44 6.15
C PRO A 60 2.72 -5.81 4.73
N ARG A 61 3.70 -6.72 4.63
CA ARG A 61 4.36 -7.08 3.36
C ARG A 61 3.39 -7.70 2.34
N ASP A 62 2.38 -8.40 2.81
CA ASP A 62 1.31 -9.05 2.05
C ASP A 62 0.34 -8.04 1.41
N LEU A 63 0.26 -6.81 1.91
CA LEU A 63 -0.48 -5.73 1.26
C LEU A 63 0.32 -5.00 0.18
N VAL A 64 1.62 -5.25 0.09
CA VAL A 64 2.50 -4.60 -0.89
C VAL A 64 2.45 -5.38 -2.19
N LEU A 65 1.76 -4.83 -3.18
CA LEU A 65 1.82 -5.32 -4.55
C LEU A 65 3.18 -4.96 -5.17
N SER A 66 4.01 -5.98 -5.38
CA SER A 66 5.32 -5.88 -6.04
C SER A 66 5.48 -6.95 -7.12
N ALA A 67 6.50 -6.81 -7.98
CA ALA A 67 6.84 -7.81 -8.99
C ALA A 67 7.04 -9.21 -8.36
N GLU A 68 7.75 -9.26 -7.23
CA GLU A 68 7.94 -10.49 -6.45
C GLU A 68 6.59 -11.11 -6.05
N THR A 69 5.67 -10.34 -5.48
CA THR A 69 4.36 -10.90 -5.06
C THR A 69 3.51 -11.34 -6.24
N VAL A 70 3.64 -10.67 -7.39
CA VAL A 70 2.95 -11.04 -8.63
C VAL A 70 3.51 -12.36 -9.17
N ASP A 71 4.84 -12.51 -9.18
CA ASP A 71 5.51 -13.74 -9.62
C ASP A 71 5.17 -14.93 -8.70
N GLU A 72 5.14 -14.72 -7.38
CA GLU A 72 4.69 -15.75 -6.44
C GLU A 72 3.23 -16.13 -6.68
N TYR A 73 2.35 -15.16 -6.94
CA TYR A 73 0.94 -15.46 -7.23
C TYR A 73 0.76 -16.21 -8.57
N ALA A 74 1.57 -15.91 -9.58
CA ALA A 74 1.57 -16.64 -10.85
C ALA A 74 1.99 -18.12 -10.71
N LYS A 75 2.71 -18.49 -9.65
CA LYS A 75 3.03 -19.91 -9.39
C LYS A 75 1.81 -20.70 -8.89
N VAL A 76 0.85 -20.04 -8.25
CA VAL A 76 -0.31 -20.70 -7.62
C VAL A 76 -1.59 -20.64 -8.48
N ASP A 77 -1.76 -19.61 -9.31
CA ASP A 77 -2.90 -19.48 -10.22
C ASP A 77 -2.46 -19.55 -11.69
N ARG A 78 -2.79 -20.68 -12.33
CA ARG A 78 -2.45 -20.95 -13.74
C ARG A 78 -3.17 -20.00 -14.71
N ASN A 79 -4.41 -19.62 -14.42
CA ASN A 79 -5.18 -18.73 -15.29
C ASN A 79 -4.59 -17.32 -15.24
N PHE A 80 -4.27 -16.86 -14.02
CA PHE A 80 -3.55 -15.60 -13.82
C PHE A 80 -2.21 -15.60 -14.52
N LYS A 81 -1.41 -16.66 -14.36
CA LYS A 81 -0.10 -16.81 -15.03
C LYS A 81 -0.21 -16.66 -16.54
N GLN A 82 -1.16 -17.34 -17.18
CA GLN A 82 -1.35 -17.26 -18.62
C GLN A 82 -1.69 -15.83 -19.07
N LEU A 83 -2.53 -15.11 -18.33
CA LEU A 83 -2.84 -13.71 -18.61
C LEU A 83 -1.63 -12.80 -18.39
N PHE A 84 -0.89 -13.02 -17.31
CA PHE A 84 0.31 -12.26 -16.96
C PHE A 84 1.39 -12.41 -18.04
N GLU A 85 1.65 -13.62 -18.52
CA GLU A 85 2.63 -13.90 -19.58
C GLU A 85 2.23 -13.29 -20.94
N VAL A 86 0.94 -13.30 -21.28
CA VAL A 86 0.46 -12.83 -22.60
C VAL A 86 0.25 -11.31 -22.65
N ALA A 87 -0.18 -10.68 -21.56
CA ALA A 87 -0.60 -9.28 -21.55
C ALA A 87 0.21 -8.36 -20.62
N GLY A 88 0.84 -8.90 -19.57
CA GLY A 88 1.53 -8.11 -18.54
C GLY A 88 3.06 -8.08 -18.68
N HIS A 89 3.67 -9.16 -19.16
CA HIS A 89 5.12 -9.34 -19.23
C HIS A 89 5.71 -8.88 -20.58
N GLN A 90 5.33 -7.70 -21.08
CA GLN A 90 6.01 -7.12 -22.25
C GLN A 90 7.37 -6.55 -21.83
N VAL A 91 8.39 -7.39 -21.82
CA VAL A 91 9.78 -6.94 -21.79
C VAL A 91 10.01 -6.21 -23.12
N SER A 92 10.01 -4.88 -23.11
CA SER A 92 10.51 -4.12 -24.27
C SER A 92 11.98 -4.45 -24.42
N ILE A 93 12.30 -5.19 -25.49
CA ILE A 93 13.65 -5.44 -25.98
C ILE A 93 14.05 -4.26 -26.86
#